data_AF-A0A8D0K7P7-F1
#
_entry.id   AF-A0A8D0K7P7-F1
#
_cell.length_a   1.000
_cell.length_b   1.000
_cell.length_c   1.000
_cell.angle_alpha   90.00
_cell.angle_beta   90.00
_cell.angle_gamma   90.00
#
_symmetry.space_group_name_H-M   'P 1'
#
loop_
_entity.id
_entity.type
_entity.pdbx_description
1 polymer ?
#
loop_
_entity_poly.entity_id
_entity_poly.type
_entity_poly.pdbx_seq_one_letter_code
_entity_poly.pdbx_strand_id
1 'polypeptide(L)'
;MVSLTAPYVSGYLAFREVPFLVDAVQRLQEKDPQLMPQVLFVDGNGVLHHRGFGVACHLGVLTDVPCIGVAKKLLQVDGLENDAAHREKIRLLKAGGDSFPLMGGSGAVLGMALKSHDHSTKPLYVSVGHKMSLETAVRLTHSCCRFRIPEPVRQADIRSRDYIRRTLAVQGAPVPQPERSGKAQRPKACPKGVSEEPAGKNGLPEAHN
;
A
#
# COMPACT_ATOMS: atom_id res chain seq x y z
N MET A 1 -21.10 -3.12 2.50
CA MET A 1 -19.84 -3.37 3.23
C MET A 1 -19.45 -4.82 2.97
N VAL A 2 -18.17 -5.12 2.79
CA VAL A 2 -17.67 -6.50 2.62
C VAL A 2 -16.93 -6.92 3.89
N SER A 3 -16.93 -8.22 4.20
CA SER A 3 -16.21 -8.78 5.34
C SER A 3 -15.10 -9.70 4.85
N LEU A 4 -13.85 -9.40 5.19
CA LEU A 4 -12.68 -10.17 4.77
C LEU A 4 -12.40 -11.29 5.77
N THR A 5 -13.06 -12.44 5.62
CA THR A 5 -13.00 -13.57 6.56
C THR A 5 -11.72 -14.39 6.46
N ALA A 6 -11.08 -14.45 5.30
CA ALA A 6 -9.80 -15.10 5.13
C ALA A 6 -8.69 -14.39 5.94
N PRO A 7 -7.72 -15.12 6.54
CA PRO A 7 -6.65 -14.54 7.34
C PRO A 7 -5.68 -13.69 6.50
N TYR A 8 -5.01 -12.74 7.14
CA TYR A 8 -3.92 -11.99 6.50
C TYR A 8 -2.62 -12.79 6.57
N VAL A 9 -2.15 -13.27 5.41
CA VAL A 9 -0.83 -13.88 5.24
C VAL A 9 -0.09 -13.13 4.15
N SER A 10 1.14 -12.71 4.42
CA SER A 10 1.97 -12.00 3.44
C SER A 10 2.15 -12.85 2.18
N GLY A 11 1.95 -12.24 1.00
CA GLY A 11 1.96 -12.95 -0.28
C GLY A 11 0.67 -13.70 -0.62
N TYR A 12 -0.40 -13.59 0.19
CA TYR A 12 -1.70 -14.22 -0.07
C TYR A 12 -2.87 -13.21 0.01
N LEU A 13 -2.58 -11.90 -0.06
CA LEU A 13 -3.61 -10.85 0.01
C LEU A 13 -4.72 -11.04 -1.03
N ALA A 14 -4.38 -11.57 -2.21
CA ALA A 14 -5.33 -11.85 -3.27
C ALA A 14 -6.50 -12.75 -2.81
N PHE A 15 -6.27 -13.74 -1.94
CA PHE A 15 -7.33 -14.61 -1.44
C PHE A 15 -8.35 -13.88 -0.55
N ARG A 16 -7.96 -12.74 0.03
CA ARG A 16 -8.88 -11.90 0.80
C ARG A 16 -9.71 -11.00 -0.10
N GLU A 17 -9.10 -10.43 -1.14
CA GLU A 17 -9.71 -9.33 -1.90
C GLU A 17 -10.36 -9.78 -3.21
N VAL A 18 -9.73 -10.70 -3.95
CA VAL A 18 -10.12 -11.06 -5.32
C VAL A 18 -11.55 -11.58 -5.43
N PRO A 19 -12.09 -12.42 -4.52
CA PRO A 19 -13.48 -12.85 -4.63
C PRO A 19 -14.47 -11.68 -4.73
N PHE A 20 -14.27 -10.64 -3.92
CA PHE A 20 -15.12 -9.45 -3.93
C PHE A 20 -14.91 -8.57 -5.17
N LEU A 21 -13.70 -8.57 -5.73
CA LEU A 21 -13.39 -7.85 -6.97
C LEU A 21 -13.99 -8.56 -8.18
N VAL A 22 -13.93 -9.89 -8.24
CA VAL A 22 -14.58 -10.71 -9.28
C VAL A 22 -16.09 -10.47 -9.26
N ASP A 23 -16.72 -10.52 -8.08
CA ASP A 23 -18.14 -10.20 -7.92
C ASP A 23 -18.49 -8.80 -8.47
N ALA A 24 -17.63 -7.81 -8.24
CA ALA A 24 -17.85 -6.45 -8.74
C ALA A 24 -17.78 -6.37 -10.26
N VAL A 25 -16.83 -7.08 -10.89
CA VAL A 25 -16.69 -7.16 -12.35
C VAL A 25 -17.88 -7.92 -12.96
N GLN A 26 -18.28 -9.04 -12.38
CA GLN A 26 -19.45 -9.81 -12.85
C GLN A 26 -20.74 -8.99 -12.78
N ARG A 27 -20.96 -8.26 -11.67
CA ARG A 27 -22.11 -7.37 -11.55
C ARG A 27 -22.12 -6.25 -12.59
N LEU A 28 -20.95 -5.72 -12.97
CA LEU A 28 -20.85 -4.75 -14.05
C LEU A 28 -21.21 -5.40 -15.40
N GLN A 29 -20.67 -6.59 -15.67
CA GLN A 29 -20.94 -7.34 -16.90
C GLN A 29 -22.44 -7.65 -17.07
N GLU A 30 -23.14 -7.96 -15.98
CA GLU A 30 -24.58 -8.24 -15.99
C GLU A 30 -25.43 -6.97 -16.14
N LYS A 31 -25.07 -5.89 -15.43
CA LYS A 31 -25.91 -4.68 -15.35
C LYS A 31 -25.68 -3.71 -16.49
N ASP A 32 -24.43 -3.53 -16.89
CA ASP A 32 -24.03 -2.55 -17.91
C ASP A 32 -22.84 -3.07 -18.74
N PRO A 33 -23.08 -4.09 -19.59
CA PRO A 33 -22.03 -4.74 -20.37
C PRO A 33 -21.28 -3.79 -21.31
N GLN A 34 -21.90 -2.68 -21.71
CA GLN A 34 -21.29 -1.68 -22.60
C GLN A 34 -20.19 -0.88 -21.90
N LEU A 35 -20.21 -0.82 -20.57
CA LEU A 35 -19.20 -0.15 -19.75
C LEU A 35 -18.10 -1.10 -19.26
N MET A 36 -18.05 -2.34 -19.77
CA MET A 36 -17.01 -3.28 -19.37
C MET A 36 -15.61 -2.77 -19.76
N PRO A 37 -14.67 -2.76 -18.81
CA PRO A 37 -13.34 -2.23 -19.06
C PRO A 37 -12.55 -3.18 -19.97
N GLN A 38 -11.86 -2.60 -20.94
CA GLN A 38 -10.91 -3.32 -21.79
C GLN A 38 -9.62 -3.69 -21.04
N VAL A 39 -9.32 -2.95 -19.96
CA VAL A 39 -8.17 -3.18 -19.09
C VAL A 39 -8.50 -2.73 -17.67
N LEU A 40 -8.05 -3.52 -16.68
CA LEU A 40 -8.14 -3.18 -15.27
C LEU A 40 -6.78 -2.73 -14.73
N PHE A 41 -6.79 -1.62 -14.00
CA PHE A 41 -5.65 -1.17 -13.19
C PHE A 41 -5.88 -1.57 -11.74
N VAL A 42 -5.00 -2.40 -11.20
CA VAL A 42 -5.15 -2.97 -9.87
C VAL A 42 -4.11 -2.35 -8.93
N ASP A 43 -4.56 -1.81 -7.79
CA ASP A 43 -3.67 -1.29 -6.74
C ASP A 43 -2.98 -2.45 -6.00
N GLY A 44 -1.91 -2.95 -6.60
CA GLY A 44 -1.22 -4.14 -6.13
C GLY A 44 -0.30 -4.69 -7.20
N ASN A 45 0.29 -5.85 -6.91
CA ASN A 45 1.24 -6.48 -7.82
C ASN A 45 0.55 -7.46 -8.77
N GLY A 46 1.14 -7.62 -9.95
CA GLY A 46 0.92 -8.74 -10.86
C GLY A 46 2.03 -9.79 -10.69
N VAL A 47 2.83 -10.02 -11.73
CA VAL A 47 3.93 -11.00 -11.72
C VAL A 47 5.08 -10.62 -10.79
N LEU A 48 5.21 -9.35 -10.39
CA LEU A 48 6.16 -8.91 -9.36
C LEU A 48 5.65 -9.32 -7.97
N HIS A 49 5.73 -10.61 -7.67
CA HIS A 49 5.12 -11.21 -6.50
C HIS A 49 5.94 -12.41 -6.00
N HIS A 50 5.82 -12.75 -4.72
CA HIS A 50 6.56 -13.86 -4.08
C HIS A 50 6.44 -15.20 -4.83
N ARG A 51 5.38 -15.37 -5.62
CA ARG A 51 5.07 -16.58 -6.40
C ARG A 51 4.74 -16.28 -7.87
N GLY A 52 5.13 -15.10 -8.37
CA GLY A 52 4.76 -14.68 -9.74
C GLY A 52 3.26 -14.45 -9.97
N PHE A 53 2.43 -14.50 -8.92
CA PHE A 53 0.97 -14.46 -9.04
C PHE A 53 0.34 -13.55 -7.99
N GLY A 54 0.44 -12.24 -8.22
CA GLY A 54 -0.17 -11.23 -7.37
C GLY A 54 -1.68 -11.03 -7.63
N VAL A 55 -2.27 -10.05 -6.94
CA VAL A 55 -3.70 -9.71 -7.03
C VAL A 55 -4.14 -9.37 -8.46
N ALA A 56 -3.29 -8.68 -9.24
CA ALA A 56 -3.62 -8.32 -10.62
C ALA A 56 -3.64 -9.54 -11.55
N CYS A 57 -2.75 -10.51 -11.34
CA CYS A 57 -2.77 -11.78 -12.09
C CYS A 57 -4.02 -12.59 -11.74
N HIS A 58 -4.29 -12.73 -10.44
CA HIS A 58 -5.39 -13.53 -9.95
C HIS A 58 -6.74 -12.98 -10.42
N LEU A 59 -6.96 -11.67 -10.30
CA LEU A 59 -8.17 -11.02 -10.82
C LEU A 59 -8.29 -11.19 -12.35
N GLY A 60 -7.21 -10.95 -13.09
CA GLY A 60 -7.24 -11.01 -14.55
C GLY A 60 -7.53 -12.40 -15.09
N VAL A 61 -6.95 -13.44 -14.48
CA VAL A 61 -7.21 -14.84 -14.89
C VAL A 61 -8.65 -15.24 -14.60
N LEU A 62 -9.23 -14.83 -13.46
CA LEU A 62 -10.60 -15.20 -13.11
C LEU A 62 -11.67 -14.42 -13.89
N THR A 63 -11.36 -13.19 -14.29
CA THR A 63 -12.30 -12.33 -15.05
C THR A 63 -12.08 -12.40 -16.55
N ASP A 64 -10.97 -12.99 -16.99
CA ASP A 64 -10.50 -13.01 -18.39
C ASP A 64 -10.25 -11.61 -19.01
N VAL A 65 -10.19 -10.57 -18.17
CA VAL A 65 -9.94 -9.18 -18.55
C VAL A 65 -8.45 -8.84 -18.43
N PRO A 66 -7.83 -8.15 -19.41
CA PRO A 66 -6.45 -7.67 -19.29
C PRO A 66 -6.24 -6.86 -18.01
N CYS A 67 -5.16 -7.16 -17.28
CA CYS A 67 -4.89 -6.56 -15.97
C CYS A 67 -3.46 -6.05 -15.85
N ILE A 68 -3.31 -4.90 -15.20
CA ILE A 68 -2.03 -4.27 -14.85
C ILE A 68 -1.94 -4.14 -13.34
N GLY A 69 -0.86 -4.63 -12.74
CA GLY A 69 -0.52 -4.36 -11.35
C GLY A 69 0.22 -3.03 -11.21
N VAL A 70 -0.34 -2.11 -10.42
CA VAL A 70 0.27 -0.80 -10.11
C VAL A 70 0.54 -0.71 -8.61
N ALA A 71 1.78 -1.01 -8.20
CA ALA A 71 2.18 -0.92 -6.81
C ALA A 71 2.86 0.42 -6.46
N LYS A 72 2.59 0.92 -5.25
CA LYS A 72 3.14 2.20 -4.74
C LYS A 72 4.48 2.04 -4.04
N LYS A 73 4.89 0.80 -3.76
CA LYS A 73 6.12 0.40 -3.07
C LYS A 73 6.74 -0.80 -3.78
N LEU A 74 8.07 -0.91 -3.77
CA LEU A 74 8.77 -2.09 -4.28
C LEU A 74 8.45 -3.28 -3.37
N LEU A 75 8.03 -4.39 -3.96
CA LEU A 75 7.99 -5.66 -3.26
C LEU A 75 9.36 -6.34 -3.45
N GLN A 76 10.00 -6.69 -2.33
CA GLN A 76 11.35 -7.26 -2.32
C GLN A 76 11.27 -8.77 -2.50
N VAL A 77 11.36 -9.22 -3.75
CA VAL A 77 11.26 -10.62 -4.18
C VAL A 77 12.31 -10.91 -5.23
N ASP A 78 12.76 -12.16 -5.33
CA ASP A 78 13.76 -12.59 -6.31
C ASP A 78 14.98 -11.64 -6.33
N GLY A 79 15.57 -11.37 -5.17
CA GLY A 79 16.75 -10.50 -5.05
C GLY A 79 16.52 -9.00 -5.32
N LEU A 80 15.30 -8.56 -5.63
CA LEU A 80 14.99 -7.13 -5.72
C LEU A 80 15.01 -6.51 -4.32
N GLU A 81 15.83 -5.48 -4.13
CA GLU A 81 15.95 -4.75 -2.88
C GLU A 81 15.81 -3.24 -3.10
N ASN A 82 15.31 -2.53 -2.10
CA ASN A 82 15.28 -1.06 -2.11
C ASN A 82 16.60 -0.48 -1.58
N ASP A 83 17.70 -0.88 -2.19
CA ASP A 83 19.07 -0.59 -1.77
C ASP A 83 19.59 0.76 -2.32
N ALA A 84 20.90 1.01 -2.17
CA ALA A 84 21.51 2.24 -2.68
C ALA A 84 21.49 2.32 -4.21
N ALA A 85 21.72 1.20 -4.90
CA ALA A 85 21.73 1.14 -6.35
C ALA A 85 20.33 1.42 -6.93
N HIS A 86 19.28 0.84 -6.32
CA HIS A 86 17.89 1.11 -6.69
C HIS A 86 17.51 2.58 -6.51
N ARG A 87 17.90 3.18 -5.37
CA ARG A 87 17.67 4.61 -5.11
C ARG A 87 18.40 5.50 -6.09
N GLU A 88 19.59 5.13 -6.54
CA GLU A 88 20.32 5.90 -7.55
C GLU A 88 19.62 5.84 -8.91
N LYS A 89 19.17 4.65 -9.36
CA LYS A 89 18.35 4.53 -10.57
C LYS A 89 17.08 5.39 -10.51
N ILE A 90 16.42 5.49 -9.35
CA ILE A 90 15.28 6.39 -9.17
C ILE A 90 15.67 7.87 -9.36
N ARG A 91 16.84 8.30 -8.87
CA ARG A 91 17.32 9.69 -9.03
C ARG A 91 17.66 10.03 -10.49
N LEU A 92 17.97 9.03 -11.30
CA LEU A 92 18.21 9.20 -12.73
C LEU A 92 16.91 9.44 -13.51
N LEU A 93 15.73 9.11 -12.99
CA LEU A 93 14.44 9.39 -13.62
C LEU A 93 14.11 10.90 -13.56
N LYS A 94 14.15 11.58 -14.72
CA LYS A 94 14.01 13.04 -14.82
C LYS A 94 12.59 13.47 -15.16
N ALA A 95 11.99 12.90 -16.19
CA ALA A 95 10.66 13.26 -16.69
C ALA A 95 9.60 12.20 -16.38
N GLY A 96 8.32 12.60 -16.42
CA GLY A 96 7.19 11.69 -16.46
C GLY A 96 7.29 10.76 -17.67
N GLY A 97 7.14 9.47 -17.42
CA GLY A 97 7.30 8.41 -18.41
C GLY A 97 8.66 7.70 -18.34
N ASP A 98 9.68 8.31 -17.72
CA ASP A 98 10.97 7.66 -17.52
C ASP A 98 10.79 6.39 -16.67
N SER A 99 11.50 5.33 -17.05
CA SER A 99 11.40 4.05 -16.37
C SER A 99 12.67 3.20 -16.48
N PHE A 100 12.89 2.27 -15.52
CA PHE A 100 14.00 1.30 -15.58
C PHE A 100 13.59 -0.11 -15.09
N PRO A 101 14.07 -1.19 -15.74
CA PRO A 101 13.58 -2.55 -15.51
C PRO A 101 13.90 -3.04 -14.10
N LEU A 102 12.96 -3.81 -13.54
CA LEU A 102 13.12 -4.52 -12.27
C LEU A 102 13.54 -5.95 -12.59
N MET A 103 14.84 -6.14 -12.77
CA MET A 103 15.44 -7.43 -13.03
C MET A 103 15.69 -8.15 -11.71
N GLY A 104 15.07 -9.32 -11.53
CA GLY A 104 15.30 -10.18 -10.38
C GLY A 104 16.64 -10.92 -10.48
N GLY A 105 17.06 -11.55 -9.38
CA GLY A 105 18.28 -12.35 -9.27
C GLY A 105 18.28 -13.57 -10.20
N SER A 106 17.10 -14.05 -10.59
CA SER A 106 16.94 -15.07 -11.64
C SER A 106 17.29 -14.58 -13.06
N GLY A 107 17.47 -13.27 -13.25
CA GLY A 107 17.62 -12.63 -14.57
C GLY A 107 16.28 -12.26 -15.23
N ALA A 108 15.14 -12.65 -14.65
CA ALA A 108 13.82 -12.31 -15.18
C ALA A 108 13.48 -10.83 -14.91
N VAL A 109 12.83 -10.17 -15.89
CA VAL A 109 12.25 -8.84 -15.68
C VAL A 109 10.86 -9.00 -15.08
N LEU A 110 10.72 -8.67 -13.80
CA LEU A 110 9.48 -8.84 -13.03
C LEU A 110 8.53 -7.65 -13.16
N GLY A 111 9.03 -6.51 -13.61
CA GLY A 111 8.25 -5.28 -13.75
C GLY A 111 9.11 -4.08 -14.07
N MET A 112 8.54 -2.91 -13.87
CA MET A 112 9.09 -1.63 -14.26
C MET A 112 8.90 -0.58 -13.17
N ALA A 113 9.99 0.08 -12.76
CA ALA A 113 9.89 1.30 -11.97
C ALA A 113 9.60 2.47 -12.92
N LEU A 114 8.46 3.12 -12.74
CA LEU A 114 7.97 4.21 -13.59
C LEU A 114 7.87 5.51 -12.80
N LYS A 115 8.54 6.56 -13.26
CA LYS A 115 8.25 7.94 -12.84
C LYS A 115 6.97 8.38 -13.55
N SER A 116 5.84 8.31 -12.85
CA SER A 116 4.52 8.48 -13.45
C SER A 116 4.10 9.94 -13.68
N HIS A 117 4.80 10.91 -13.09
CA HIS A 117 4.46 12.32 -13.18
C HIS A 117 5.69 13.19 -12.87
N ASP A 118 5.85 14.33 -13.55
CA ASP A 118 7.03 15.22 -13.43
C ASP A 118 7.30 15.66 -11.99
N HIS A 119 6.26 16.11 -11.30
CA HIS A 119 6.32 16.57 -9.90
C HIS A 119 6.43 15.44 -8.86
N SER A 120 6.57 14.17 -9.26
CA SER A 120 6.73 13.06 -8.31
C SER A 120 8.14 12.47 -8.34
N THR A 121 8.74 12.34 -7.16
CA THR A 121 10.03 11.65 -6.99
C THR A 121 9.87 10.17 -6.66
N LYS A 122 8.67 9.73 -6.28
CA LYS A 122 8.40 8.34 -5.88
C LYS A 122 7.81 7.57 -7.06
N PRO A 123 8.52 6.59 -7.64
CA PRO A 123 8.01 5.84 -8.77
C PRO A 123 6.79 4.98 -8.38
N LEU A 124 6.12 4.48 -9.40
CA LEU A 124 5.23 3.34 -9.34
C LEU A 124 5.98 2.10 -9.80
N TYR A 125 5.57 0.94 -9.29
CA TYR A 125 6.11 -0.36 -9.68
C TYR A 125 5.04 -1.09 -10.49
N VAL A 126 5.20 -1.07 -11.80
CA VAL A 126 4.25 -1.62 -12.75
C VAL A 126 4.66 -3.05 -13.08
N SER A 127 3.71 -3.98 -13.03
CA SER A 127 3.93 -5.38 -13.40
C SER A 127 2.74 -5.93 -14.17
N VAL A 128 3.00 -6.88 -15.07
CA VAL A 128 1.96 -7.55 -15.85
C VAL A 128 1.02 -8.30 -14.90
N GLY A 129 -0.29 -8.13 -15.06
CA GLY A 129 -1.29 -8.97 -14.43
C GLY A 129 -1.72 -10.10 -15.36
N HIS A 130 -2.41 -9.75 -16.45
CA HIS A 130 -2.97 -10.73 -17.39
C HIS A 130 -3.12 -10.14 -18.81
N LYS A 131 -2.92 -10.96 -19.86
CA LYS A 131 -3.14 -10.63 -21.29
C LYS A 131 -2.54 -9.30 -21.76
N MET A 132 -1.37 -8.92 -21.26
CA MET A 132 -0.70 -7.68 -21.66
C MET A 132 0.81 -7.79 -21.56
N SER A 133 1.54 -7.14 -22.47
CA SER A 133 2.99 -7.01 -22.35
C SER A 133 3.36 -5.97 -21.29
N LEU A 134 4.56 -6.09 -20.72
CA LEU A 134 5.05 -5.14 -19.73
C LEU A 134 5.21 -3.73 -20.31
N GLU A 135 5.71 -3.61 -21.53
CA GLU A 135 5.89 -2.32 -22.21
C GLU A 135 4.54 -1.59 -22.38
N THR A 136 3.52 -2.28 -22.89
CA THR A 136 2.18 -1.72 -23.06
C THR A 136 1.58 -1.34 -21.71
N ALA A 137 1.76 -2.16 -20.67
CA ALA A 137 1.29 -1.87 -19.33
C ALA A 137 1.91 -0.59 -18.75
N VAL A 138 3.22 -0.37 -18.93
CA VAL A 138 3.91 0.86 -18.49
C VAL A 138 3.40 2.08 -19.23
N ARG A 139 3.30 1.99 -20.56
CA ARG A 139 2.80 3.10 -21.41
C ARG A 139 1.38 3.49 -21.04
N LEU A 140 0.47 2.52 -20.91
CA LEU A 140 -0.91 2.77 -20.50
C LEU A 140 -0.99 3.36 -19.08
N THR A 141 -0.18 2.85 -18.15
CA THR A 141 -0.10 3.41 -16.79
C THR A 141 0.27 4.88 -16.82
N HIS A 142 1.31 5.25 -17.57
CA HIS A 142 1.72 6.63 -17.71
C HIS A 142 0.64 7.50 -18.39
N SER A 143 0.02 7.03 -19.47
CA SER A 143 -1.06 7.76 -20.15
C SER A 143 -2.30 8.00 -19.27
N CYS A 144 -2.52 7.15 -18.26
CA CYS A 144 -3.60 7.33 -17.29
C CYS A 144 -3.21 8.20 -16.07
N CYS A 145 -1.99 8.74 -16.00
CA CYS A 145 -1.50 9.55 -14.89
C CYS A 145 -1.71 11.05 -15.13
N ARG A 146 -2.82 11.59 -14.61
CA ARG A 146 -2.99 13.05 -14.42
C ARG A 146 -2.27 13.58 -13.17
N PHE A 147 -1.99 12.67 -12.24
CA PHE A 147 -1.19 12.88 -11.03
C PHE A 147 -0.23 11.70 -10.88
N ARG A 148 0.50 11.62 -9.77
CA ARG A 148 1.35 10.45 -9.48
C ARG A 148 0.62 9.11 -9.61
N ILE A 149 -0.61 8.99 -9.09
CA ILE A 149 -1.39 7.74 -9.14
C ILE A 149 -2.26 7.76 -10.41
N PRO A 150 -2.33 6.67 -11.20
CA PRO A 150 -3.19 6.61 -12.37
C PRO A 150 -4.65 6.87 -11.99
N GLU A 151 -5.38 7.60 -12.83
CA GLU A 151 -6.75 8.00 -12.54
C GLU A 151 -7.66 6.82 -12.15
N PRO A 152 -7.66 5.65 -12.83
CA PRO A 152 -8.52 4.54 -12.41
C PRO A 152 -8.28 4.09 -10.96
N VAL A 153 -7.00 3.95 -10.57
CA VAL A 153 -6.60 3.55 -9.21
C VAL A 153 -6.94 4.65 -8.21
N ARG A 154 -6.65 5.91 -8.55
CA ARG A 154 -6.92 7.07 -7.69
C ARG A 154 -8.43 7.21 -7.41
N GLN A 155 -9.24 7.05 -8.45
CA GLN A 155 -10.69 7.16 -8.40
C GLN A 155 -11.33 6.04 -7.58
N ALA A 156 -10.78 4.82 -7.65
CA ALA A 156 -11.19 3.70 -6.80
C ALA A 156 -10.85 3.94 -5.32
N ASP A 157 -9.63 4.42 -5.01
CA ASP A 157 -9.20 4.74 -3.63
C ASP A 157 -10.03 5.87 -3.00
N ILE A 158 -10.36 6.92 -3.76
CA ILE A 158 -11.24 7.99 -3.27
C ILE A 158 -12.63 7.44 -2.92
N ARG A 159 -13.26 6.70 -3.84
CA ARG A 159 -14.61 6.16 -3.64
C ARG A 159 -14.67 5.16 -2.49
N SER A 160 -13.68 4.29 -2.35
CA SER A 160 -13.63 3.30 -1.27
C SER A 160 -13.50 3.98 0.10
N ARG A 161 -12.62 4.99 0.22
CA ARG A 161 -12.47 5.78 1.45
C ARG A 161 -13.73 6.58 1.78
N ASP A 162 -14.37 7.18 0.78
CA ASP A 162 -15.64 7.90 0.95
C ASP A 162 -16.73 6.96 1.46
N TYR A 163 -16.83 5.76 0.89
CA TYR A 163 -17.79 4.75 1.31
C TYR A 163 -17.58 4.33 2.77
N ILE A 164 -16.33 4.08 3.18
CA ILE A 164 -15.99 3.74 4.56
C ILE A 164 -16.35 4.88 5.51
N ARG A 165 -15.96 6.12 5.17
CA ARG A 165 -16.29 7.31 5.98
C ARG A 165 -17.79 7.47 6.19
N ARG A 166 -18.59 7.38 5.12
CA ARG A 166 -20.05 7.51 5.21
C ARG A 166 -20.67 6.38 6.02
N THR A 167 -20.26 5.14 5.78
CA THR A 167 -20.87 3.97 6.44
C THR A 167 -20.56 3.94 7.93
N LEU A 168 -19.33 4.26 8.34
CA LEU A 168 -18.94 4.31 9.75
C LEU A 168 -19.46 5.57 10.46
N ALA A 169 -19.57 6.71 9.78
CA ALA A 169 -20.18 7.92 10.35
C ALA A 169 -21.68 7.73 10.62
N VAL A 170 -22.41 7.00 9.75
CA VAL A 170 -23.82 6.66 9.97
C VAL A 170 -24.00 5.67 11.13
N GLN A 171 -23.01 4.83 11.40
CA GLN A 171 -23.00 3.94 12.57
C GLN A 171 -22.66 4.67 13.90
N GLY A 172 -22.26 5.95 13.82
CA GLY A 172 -22.00 6.81 14.98
C GLY A 172 -22.98 7.98 15.08
N ALA A 173 -24.24 7.72 15.44
CA ALA A 173 -25.15 8.75 15.98
C ALA A 173 -25.01 8.81 17.52
N PRO A 174 -25.29 9.97 18.16
CA PRO A 174 -24.54 10.45 19.32
C PRO A 174 -24.88 9.72 20.62
N VAL A 175 -23.85 9.43 21.41
CA VAL A 175 -24.00 9.14 22.83
C VAL A 175 -24.64 10.38 23.49
N PRO A 176 -25.72 10.25 24.29
CA PRO A 176 -26.28 11.37 25.02
C PRO A 176 -25.19 11.96 25.91
N GLN A 177 -24.90 13.27 25.77
CA GLN A 177 -24.03 13.93 26.73
C GLN A 177 -24.69 13.86 28.11
N PRO A 178 -24.01 13.38 29.16
CA PRO A 178 -24.51 13.56 30.50
C PRO A 178 -24.54 15.06 30.79
N GLU A 179 -25.66 15.53 31.31
CA GLU A 179 -25.86 16.90 31.75
C GLU A 179 -24.68 17.35 32.63
N ARG A 180 -24.17 18.56 32.36
CA ARG A 180 -23.16 19.21 33.19
C ARG A 180 -23.78 19.53 34.56
N SER A 181 -23.65 18.60 35.50
CA SER A 181 -23.84 18.87 36.92
C SER A 181 -22.49 19.18 37.57
N GLY A 182 -22.44 20.30 38.30
CA GLY A 182 -21.59 20.51 39.48
C GLY A 182 -20.07 20.59 39.29
N LYS A 183 -19.51 21.79 39.50
CA LYS A 183 -18.09 22.01 39.78
C LYS A 183 -17.60 21.07 40.91
N ALA A 184 -16.56 20.28 40.65
CA ALA A 184 -15.75 19.66 41.69
C ALA A 184 -14.26 19.98 41.45
N GLN A 185 -13.61 20.45 42.51
CA GLN A 185 -12.27 21.05 42.56
C GLN A 185 -11.15 20.08 42.18
N ARG A 186 -10.10 20.61 41.53
CA ARG A 186 -8.83 19.91 41.27
C ARG A 186 -8.11 19.57 42.60
N PRO A 187 -7.72 18.31 42.84
CA PRO A 187 -6.76 18.01 43.91
C PRO A 187 -5.35 18.48 43.52
N LYS A 188 -4.69 19.11 44.49
CA LYS A 188 -3.32 19.64 44.43
C LYS A 188 -2.29 18.51 44.34
N ALA A 189 -1.20 18.77 43.61
CA ALA A 189 -0.08 17.86 43.43
C ALA A 189 0.58 17.45 44.76
N CYS A 190 0.89 16.15 44.91
CA CYS A 190 1.69 15.63 46.02
C CYS A 190 3.14 16.15 45.96
N PRO A 191 3.74 16.52 47.09
CA PRO A 191 5.13 16.96 47.15
C PRO A 191 6.13 15.80 47.13
N LYS A 192 7.27 16.02 46.47
CA LYS A 192 8.46 15.17 46.50
C LYS A 192 9.07 15.20 47.91
N GLY A 193 9.07 14.07 48.59
CA GLY A 193 9.84 13.85 49.81
C GLY A 193 11.28 13.43 49.48
N VAL A 194 12.23 14.04 50.18
CA VAL A 194 13.67 13.80 50.15
C VAL A 194 14.05 12.93 51.36
N SER A 195 15.00 12.01 51.18
CA SER A 195 15.78 11.37 52.25
C SER A 195 17.09 10.92 51.60
N GLU A 196 18.14 11.76 51.58
CA GLU A 196 19.24 11.84 52.55
C GLU A 196 19.96 10.50 52.79
N GLU A 197 21.09 10.33 52.10
CA GLU A 197 22.17 9.40 52.46
C GLU A 197 23.22 10.13 53.33
N PRO A 198 23.83 9.48 54.33
CA PRO A 198 24.99 10.04 55.02
C PRO A 198 26.31 9.54 54.39
N ALA A 199 27.24 10.48 54.22
CA ALA A 199 28.63 10.22 53.86
C ALA A 199 29.44 9.71 55.06
N GLY A 200 30.31 8.71 54.83
CA GLY A 200 31.23 8.18 55.85
C GLY A 200 32.38 7.35 55.27
N LYS A 201 33.42 8.05 54.80
CA LYS A 201 34.86 7.71 54.75
C LYS A 201 35.34 6.27 55.07
N ASN A 202 36.09 5.65 54.15
CA ASN A 202 37.55 5.35 54.22
C ASN A 202 37.95 4.10 53.41
N GLY A 203 39.07 4.20 52.67
CA GLY A 203 40.04 3.10 52.53
C GLY A 203 40.16 2.39 51.16
N LEU A 204 41.07 2.88 50.32
CA LEU A 204 41.92 2.07 49.42
C LEU A 204 42.88 1.20 50.28
N PRO A 205 43.42 0.06 49.81
CA PRO A 205 44.33 0.04 48.66
C PRO A 205 44.28 -1.17 47.71
N GLU A 206 45.04 -0.97 46.64
CA GLU A 206 45.55 -1.87 45.60
C GLU A 206 46.00 -3.28 46.08
N ALA A 207 45.88 -4.28 45.21
CA ALA A 207 47.01 -5.14 44.79
C ALA A 207 46.58 -6.21 43.76
N HIS A 208 47.36 -6.28 42.67
CA HIS A 208 47.79 -7.46 41.90
C HIS A 208 47.15 -8.83 42.19
N ASN A 209 46.51 -9.45 41.18
CA ASN A 209 47.11 -10.48 40.31
C ASN A 209 46.13 -10.87 39.19
#